data_AF-A0A9P8F125-F1
#
_entry.id   AF-A0A9P8F125-F1
#
_cell.length_a   1.000
_cell.length_b   1.000
_cell.length_c   1.000
_cell.angle_alpha   90.00
_cell.angle_beta   90.00
_cell.angle_gamma   90.00
#
_symmetry.space_group_name_H-M   'P 1'
#
loop_
_entity.id
_entity.type
_entity.pdbx_description
1 polymer ?
#
loop_
_entity_poly.entity_id
_entity_poly.type
_entity_poly.pdbx_seq_one_letter_code
_entity_poly.pdbx_strand_id
1 'polypeptide(L)'
;MVGIGGGVPSQVPDIRLGDVVLESDGFRRKGHLDKPPKALLGAVTSLRAKHERKDPDFPRYLTAIAGNRRMATKYGFQGAQHDRLFGAEEIHPKDRQTCDHCVSNLRMVQRTDRDDDTPQVFYGTILSGDLVMKNGEERDRRAAADKAMCFEMEAAGLMNDFPCLVVRNISDYSDSHKNDRWQPYAAATAAAYAKELLGALSVQEVEKLGPANKHIVAFSLKGVPAIDHFVQRVNDMQKLEEHFFPQQFHLARRKMFVVHGLGGIGKTQLCVEFVRRHHEKFSAVFWLDGSSEDALQRSFIDVVARLPADEVPLGLVRAAEQASPDQR
;
A
#
# COMPACT_ATOMS: atom_id res chain seq x y z
N MET A 1 -4.63 -2.99 0.14
CA MET A 1 -3.91 -2.17 1.12
C MET A 1 -4.11 -2.75 2.51
N VAL A 2 -3.03 -3.04 3.22
CA VAL A 2 -3.07 -3.60 4.59
C VAL A 2 -2.43 -2.58 5.53
N GLY A 3 -2.92 -2.47 6.76
CA GLY A 3 -2.41 -1.50 7.72
C GLY A 3 -3.25 -1.47 8.98
N ILE A 4 -3.10 -0.41 9.76
CA ILE A 4 -3.82 -0.21 11.03
C ILE A 4 -4.91 0.85 10.86
N GLY A 5 -5.92 0.81 11.71
CA GLY A 5 -6.99 1.80 11.77
C GLY A 5 -7.53 1.94 13.19
N GLY A 6 -8.33 2.97 13.42
CA GLY A 6 -9.04 3.16 14.67
C GLY A 6 -10.44 2.55 14.60
N GLY A 7 -10.79 1.69 15.55
CA GLY A 7 -12.05 0.96 15.56
C GLY A 7 -13.23 1.81 16.03
N VAL A 8 -14.42 1.47 15.55
CA VAL A 8 -15.69 1.97 16.07
C VAL A 8 -16.29 0.89 16.95
N PRO A 9 -16.11 0.97 18.28
CA PRO A 9 -16.65 -0.03 19.19
C PRO A 9 -18.18 0.11 19.26
N SER A 10 -18.88 -1.03 19.32
CA SER A 10 -20.33 -1.09 19.52
C SER A 10 -20.69 -2.36 20.29
N GLN A 11 -21.94 -2.52 20.71
CA GLN A 11 -22.36 -3.79 21.34
C GLN A 11 -22.33 -4.94 20.32
N VAL A 12 -22.73 -4.67 19.07
CA VAL A 12 -22.73 -5.65 17.97
C VAL A 12 -22.47 -4.89 16.65
N PRO A 13 -21.32 -5.10 15.98
CA PRO A 13 -20.19 -5.93 16.41
C PRO A 13 -19.33 -5.30 17.51
N ASP A 14 -18.89 -6.13 18.47
CA ASP A 14 -17.92 -5.74 19.51
C ASP A 14 -16.49 -5.80 18.97
N ILE A 15 -16.11 -4.74 18.26
CA ILE A 15 -14.78 -4.53 17.70
C ILE A 15 -13.79 -4.18 18.82
N ARG A 16 -12.66 -4.90 18.85
CA ARG A 16 -11.60 -4.76 19.85
C ARG A 16 -10.23 -4.47 19.24
N LEU A 17 -9.31 -4.01 20.08
CA LEU A 17 -7.93 -3.77 19.68
C LEU A 17 -7.27 -5.09 19.21
N GLY A 18 -6.60 -5.05 18.07
CA GLY A 18 -6.01 -6.21 17.40
C GLY A 18 -6.90 -6.84 16.33
N ASP A 19 -8.22 -6.65 16.39
CA ASP A 19 -9.15 -7.25 15.42
C ASP A 19 -8.90 -6.77 13.99
N VAL A 20 -9.41 -7.53 13.03
CA VAL A 20 -9.32 -7.24 11.60
C VAL A 20 -10.65 -6.69 11.11
N VAL A 21 -10.63 -5.55 10.44
CA VAL A 21 -11.77 -5.00 9.71
C VAL A 21 -11.43 -4.99 8.21
N LEU A 22 -12.27 -5.66 7.43
CA LEU A 22 -12.21 -5.67 5.98
C LEU A 22 -13.33 -4.84 5.40
N GLU A 23 -12.98 -4.10 4.35
CA GLU A 23 -13.97 -3.46 3.50
C GLU A 23 -14.83 -4.53 2.82
N SER A 24 -16.16 -4.39 2.87
CA SER A 24 -17.10 -5.31 2.22
C SER A 24 -18.20 -4.60 1.43
N ASP A 25 -18.59 -5.23 0.32
CA ASP A 25 -19.55 -4.73 -0.66
C ASP A 25 -20.97 -4.63 -0.05
N GLY A 26 -21.32 -3.44 0.44
CA GLY A 26 -22.67 -3.17 0.94
C GLY A 26 -23.07 -1.70 0.99
N PHE A 27 -22.12 -0.76 1.03
CA PHE A 27 -22.43 0.65 1.14
C PHE A 27 -21.61 1.47 0.15
N ARG A 28 -22.31 2.25 -0.68
CA ARG A 28 -21.70 3.22 -1.60
C ARG A 28 -20.83 4.17 -0.78
N ARG A 29 -19.52 4.03 -0.93
CA ARG A 29 -18.52 4.98 -0.47
C ARG A 29 -18.89 6.34 -1.08
N LYS A 30 -19.24 7.33 -0.25
CA LYS A 30 -19.42 8.70 -0.73
C LYS A 30 -18.04 9.24 -1.12
N GLY A 31 -17.73 9.21 -2.42
CA GLY A 31 -16.65 10.00 -3.01
C GLY A 31 -15.64 9.30 -3.92
N HIS A 32 -15.50 7.95 -3.92
CA HIS A 32 -14.39 7.29 -4.64
C HIS A 32 -14.78 5.92 -5.23
N LEU A 33 -14.26 5.60 -6.43
CA LEU A 33 -14.98 4.90 -7.50
C LEU A 33 -14.53 3.47 -7.86
N ASP A 34 -13.38 2.97 -7.40
CA ASP A 34 -12.89 1.66 -7.86
C ASP A 34 -13.17 0.53 -6.86
N LYS A 35 -13.90 -0.49 -7.33
CA LYS A 35 -14.17 -1.71 -6.56
C LYS A 35 -12.88 -2.54 -6.43
N PRO A 36 -12.72 -3.29 -5.34
CA PRO A 36 -11.62 -4.24 -5.23
C PRO A 36 -11.61 -5.24 -6.41
N PRO A 37 -10.43 -5.62 -6.93
CA PRO A 37 -10.31 -6.63 -7.97
C PRO A 37 -11.07 -7.92 -7.66
N LYS A 38 -11.69 -8.53 -8.69
CA LYS A 38 -12.48 -9.77 -8.54
C LYS A 38 -11.70 -10.90 -7.86
N ALA A 39 -10.40 -11.03 -8.14
CA ALA A 39 -9.53 -12.01 -7.50
C ALA A 39 -9.50 -11.84 -5.96
N LEU A 40 -9.40 -10.59 -5.50
CA LEU A 40 -9.41 -10.27 -4.07
C LEU A 40 -10.79 -10.52 -3.44
N LEU A 41 -11.87 -10.14 -4.14
CA LEU A 41 -13.24 -10.43 -3.67
C LEU A 41 -13.53 -11.94 -3.59
N GLY A 42 -13.04 -12.72 -4.56
CA GLY A 42 -13.13 -14.18 -4.58
C GLY A 42 -12.38 -14.83 -3.42
N ALA A 43 -11.16 -14.35 -3.14
CA ALA A 43 -10.38 -14.81 -1.98
C ALA A 43 -11.06 -14.45 -0.65
N VAL A 44 -11.59 -13.24 -0.51
CA VAL A 44 -12.34 -12.83 0.69
C VAL A 44 -13.57 -13.70 0.91
N THR A 45 -14.35 -13.94 -0.15
CA THR A 45 -15.54 -14.80 -0.09
C THR A 45 -15.17 -16.23 0.33
N SER A 46 -14.09 -16.76 -0.22
CA SER A 46 -13.59 -18.10 0.11
C SER A 46 -13.09 -18.19 1.55
N LEU A 47 -12.37 -17.18 2.03
CA LEU A 47 -11.91 -17.12 3.42
C LEU A 47 -13.05 -16.96 4.41
N ARG A 48 -14.03 -16.11 4.12
CA ARG A 48 -15.22 -15.95 4.96
C ARG A 48 -15.95 -17.28 5.13
N ALA A 49 -16.21 -17.99 4.03
CA ALA A 49 -16.83 -19.32 4.07
C ALA A 49 -15.95 -20.38 4.74
N LYS A 50 -14.63 -20.21 4.78
CA LYS A 50 -13.71 -21.08 5.52
C LYS A 50 -13.81 -20.79 7.02
N HIS A 51 -13.75 -19.52 7.42
CA HIS A 51 -13.77 -19.05 8.81
C HIS A 51 -15.11 -19.36 9.50
N GLU A 52 -16.21 -19.47 8.75
CA GLU A 52 -17.49 -19.96 9.26
C GLU A 52 -17.48 -21.46 9.63
N ARG A 53 -16.58 -22.26 9.02
CA ARG A 53 -16.53 -23.72 9.19
C ARG A 53 -15.36 -24.20 10.03
N LYS A 54 -14.28 -23.40 10.11
CA LYS A 54 -12.99 -23.75 10.71
C LYS A 54 -12.32 -22.50 11.24
N ASP A 55 -11.43 -22.67 12.21
CA ASP A 55 -10.64 -21.56 12.73
C ASP A 55 -9.81 -20.88 11.62
N PRO A 56 -9.60 -19.56 11.73
CA PRO A 56 -8.73 -18.84 10.82
C PRO A 56 -7.28 -19.33 10.95
N ASP A 57 -6.53 -19.25 9.85
CA ASP A 57 -5.15 -19.69 9.85
C ASP A 57 -4.21 -18.61 10.39
N PHE A 58 -4.52 -17.33 10.18
CA PHE A 58 -3.59 -16.24 10.48
C PHE A 58 -3.10 -16.18 11.94
N PRO A 59 -3.86 -16.61 12.98
CA PRO A 59 -3.36 -16.62 14.36
C PRO A 59 -2.09 -17.46 14.53
N ARG A 60 -1.88 -18.51 13.73
CA ARG A 60 -0.63 -19.31 13.79
C ARG A 60 0.62 -18.50 13.48
N TYR A 61 0.48 -17.46 12.64
CA TYR A 61 1.59 -16.54 12.35
C TYR A 61 1.88 -15.61 13.53
N LEU A 62 0.86 -15.24 14.32
CA LEU A 62 1.03 -14.50 15.56
C LEU A 62 1.71 -15.37 16.63
N THR A 63 1.35 -16.65 16.73
CA THR A 63 2.05 -17.61 17.60
C THR A 63 3.53 -17.73 17.23
N ALA A 64 3.87 -17.76 15.93
CA ALA A 64 5.25 -17.77 15.48
C ALA A 64 6.01 -16.48 15.86
N ILE A 65 5.34 -15.32 15.81
CA ILE A 65 5.87 -14.03 16.28
C ILE A 65 6.15 -14.08 17.79
N ALA A 66 5.22 -14.62 18.58
CA ALA A 66 5.36 -14.78 20.02
C ALA A 66 6.51 -15.74 20.40
N GLY A 67 6.75 -16.78 19.59
CA GLY A 67 7.87 -17.71 19.77
C GLY A 67 9.26 -17.11 19.47
N ASN A 68 9.33 -15.96 18.80
CA ASN A 68 10.59 -15.27 18.52
C ASN A 68 10.81 -14.12 19.52
N ARG A 69 11.80 -14.25 20.43
CA ARG A 69 12.07 -13.25 21.48
C ARG A 69 12.10 -11.80 20.98
N ARG A 70 12.80 -11.51 19.88
CA ARG A 70 12.94 -10.15 19.34
C ARG A 70 11.62 -9.64 18.77
N MET A 71 10.87 -10.49 18.08
CA MET A 71 9.59 -10.10 17.51
C MET A 71 8.51 -9.98 18.58
N ALA A 72 8.45 -10.91 19.53
CA ALA A 72 7.52 -10.89 20.65
C ALA A 72 7.62 -9.61 21.47
N THR A 73 8.84 -9.13 21.76
CA THR A 73 9.04 -7.86 22.48
C THR A 73 8.41 -6.65 21.77
N LYS A 74 8.38 -6.64 20.44
CA LYS A 74 7.87 -5.50 19.67
C LYS A 74 6.42 -5.68 19.22
N TYR A 75 6.06 -6.88 18.78
CA TYR A 75 4.84 -7.18 18.03
C TYR A 75 3.94 -8.19 18.75
N GLY A 76 4.30 -8.61 19.96
CA GLY A 76 3.50 -9.54 20.75
C GLY A 76 2.16 -8.94 21.18
N PHE A 77 1.24 -9.84 21.55
CA PHE A 77 -0.05 -9.44 22.11
C PHE A 77 0.15 -8.56 23.35
N GLN A 78 -0.62 -7.48 23.42
CA GLN A 78 -0.47 -6.48 24.48
C GLN A 78 -1.18 -6.89 25.78
N GLY A 79 -1.99 -7.95 25.78
CA GLY A 79 -2.77 -8.43 26.91
C GLY A 79 -4.17 -7.80 26.97
N ALA A 80 -5.19 -8.60 27.29
CA ALA A 80 -6.59 -8.18 27.36
C ALA A 80 -6.82 -7.01 28.35
N GLN A 81 -6.03 -6.94 29.44
CA GLN A 81 -6.09 -5.85 30.42
C GLN A 81 -5.67 -4.47 29.87
N HIS A 82 -5.07 -4.45 28.68
CA HIS A 82 -4.69 -3.24 27.98
C HIS A 82 -5.64 -2.90 26.83
N ASP A 83 -6.69 -3.70 26.63
CA ASP A 83 -7.82 -3.37 25.77
C ASP A 83 -8.86 -2.56 26.56
N ARG A 84 -8.60 -1.25 26.65
CA ARG A 84 -9.37 -0.31 27.48
C ARG A 84 -10.27 0.53 26.59
N LEU A 85 -11.58 0.39 26.77
CA LEU A 85 -12.58 1.20 26.11
C LEU A 85 -13.21 2.17 27.12
N PHE A 86 -13.11 3.46 26.86
CA PHE A 86 -13.74 4.51 27.65
C PHE A 86 -15.07 4.95 27.01
N GLY A 87 -15.93 5.62 27.79
CA GLY A 87 -17.10 6.30 27.25
C GLY A 87 -16.71 7.29 26.15
N ALA A 88 -17.58 7.49 25.15
CA ALA A 88 -17.30 8.38 24.02
C ALA A 88 -17.09 9.84 24.45
N GLU A 89 -17.74 10.24 25.55
CA GLU A 89 -17.64 11.56 26.17
C GLU A 89 -16.40 11.73 27.06
N GLU A 90 -15.70 10.64 27.39
CA GLU A 90 -14.55 10.68 28.29
C GLU A 90 -13.34 11.28 27.56
N ILE A 91 -12.78 12.35 28.12
CA ILE A 91 -11.68 13.09 27.51
C ILE A 91 -10.38 12.81 28.26
N HIS A 92 -9.42 12.24 27.53
CA HIS A 92 -8.06 12.03 28.02
C HIS A 92 -7.41 13.38 28.44
N PRO A 93 -6.86 13.49 29.67
CA PRO A 93 -6.22 14.71 30.13
C PRO A 93 -5.01 15.12 29.29
N LYS A 94 -4.96 16.39 28.87
CA LYS A 94 -3.92 16.91 27.96
C LYS A 94 -2.50 16.90 28.56
N ASP A 95 -2.38 16.88 29.88
CA ASP A 95 -1.12 16.84 30.63
C ASP A 95 -0.55 15.42 30.79
N ARG A 96 -1.27 14.39 30.33
CA ARG A 96 -0.89 12.98 30.52
C ARG A 96 -0.55 12.31 29.19
N GLN A 97 0.46 11.45 29.21
CA GLN A 97 0.89 10.68 28.03
C GLN A 97 0.27 9.27 27.99
N THR A 98 -0.19 8.72 29.11
CA THR A 98 -0.77 7.37 29.20
C THR A 98 -2.13 7.39 29.88
N CYS A 99 -2.95 6.38 29.57
CA CYS A 99 -4.30 6.24 30.13
C CYS A 99 -4.33 5.55 31.50
N ASP A 100 -3.19 5.36 32.19
CA ASP A 100 -3.18 4.67 33.49
C ASP A 100 -3.94 5.44 34.56
N HIS A 101 -3.88 6.78 34.52
CA HIS A 101 -4.71 7.64 35.35
C HIS A 101 -6.20 7.58 34.95
N CYS A 102 -6.49 7.34 33.68
CA CYS A 102 -7.87 7.33 33.18
C CYS A 102 -8.63 6.09 33.69
N VAL A 103 -7.95 4.94 33.79
CA VAL A 103 -8.54 3.69 34.28
C VAL A 103 -9.20 3.83 35.66
N SER A 104 -8.60 4.62 36.55
CA SER A 104 -9.13 4.82 37.92
C SER A 104 -10.07 6.01 38.07
N ASN A 105 -10.19 6.88 37.06
CA ASN A 105 -10.88 8.17 37.21
C ASN A 105 -11.98 8.42 36.16
N LEU A 106 -11.98 7.72 35.04
CA LEU A 106 -12.95 7.88 33.95
C LEU A 106 -13.80 6.62 33.80
N ARG A 107 -15.00 6.75 33.22
CA ARG A 107 -15.90 5.61 33.02
C ARG A 107 -15.40 4.73 31.88
N MET A 108 -15.00 3.51 32.23
CA MET A 108 -14.76 2.44 31.24
C MET A 108 -16.04 1.73 30.88
N VAL A 109 -16.20 1.40 29.59
CA VAL A 109 -17.29 0.57 29.09
C VAL A 109 -17.03 -0.87 29.50
N GLN A 110 -17.99 -1.45 30.23
CA GLN A 110 -17.95 -2.86 30.59
C GLN A 110 -18.31 -3.71 29.37
N ARG A 111 -17.46 -4.69 29.07
CA ARG A 111 -17.62 -5.64 27.96
C ARG A 111 -17.45 -7.05 28.50
N THR A 112 -18.22 -7.99 27.97
CA THR A 112 -18.08 -9.42 28.31
C THR A 112 -16.70 -9.92 27.90
N ASP A 113 -16.07 -10.79 28.66
CA ASP A 113 -14.81 -11.39 28.22
C ASP A 113 -15.03 -12.24 26.97
N ARG A 114 -14.02 -12.26 26.08
CA ARG A 114 -14.02 -13.19 24.94
C ARG A 114 -13.61 -14.57 25.41
N ASP A 115 -14.03 -15.59 24.67
CA ASP A 115 -13.64 -16.97 24.91
C ASP A 115 -12.12 -17.17 24.77
N ASP A 116 -11.46 -16.39 23.90
CA ASP A 116 -10.01 -16.37 23.71
C ASP A 116 -9.46 -14.99 23.29
N ASP A 117 -8.13 -14.92 23.18
CA ASP A 117 -7.38 -13.74 22.73
C ASP A 117 -7.22 -13.65 21.20
N THR A 118 -7.90 -14.52 20.44
CA THR A 118 -7.74 -14.59 18.99
C THR A 118 -8.41 -13.36 18.34
N PRO A 119 -7.70 -12.61 17.46
CA PRO A 119 -8.32 -11.50 16.75
C PRO A 119 -9.50 -11.98 15.90
N GLN A 120 -10.60 -11.23 15.93
CA GLN A 120 -11.78 -11.52 15.12
C GLN A 120 -11.76 -10.76 13.80
N VAL A 121 -12.49 -11.26 12.81
CA VAL A 121 -12.56 -10.68 11.46
C VAL A 121 -13.95 -10.11 11.22
N PHE A 122 -14.02 -8.81 10.98
CA PHE A 122 -15.25 -8.07 10.69
C PHE A 122 -15.26 -7.57 9.25
N TYR A 123 -16.45 -7.52 8.67
CA TYR A 123 -16.68 -7.10 7.30
C TYR A 123 -17.64 -5.90 7.30
N GLY A 124 -17.20 -4.73 6.83
CA GLY A 124 -18.04 -3.54 6.84
C GLY A 124 -17.41 -2.31 6.22
N THR A 125 -17.99 -1.14 6.51
CA THR A 125 -17.54 0.14 5.97
C THR A 125 -16.29 0.64 6.70
N ILE A 126 -15.28 1.07 5.93
CA ILE A 126 -14.07 1.71 6.44
C ILE A 126 -14.05 3.17 5.95
N LEU A 127 -14.06 4.12 6.88
CA LEU A 127 -14.01 5.55 6.55
C LEU A 127 -12.56 6.03 6.44
N SER A 128 -12.28 6.75 5.37
CA SER A 128 -10.96 7.32 5.08
C SER A 128 -10.98 8.83 5.27
N GLY A 129 -9.93 9.41 5.84
CA GLY A 129 -9.77 10.85 5.91
C GLY A 129 -8.37 11.30 6.30
N ASP A 130 -8.03 12.55 5.97
CA ASP A 130 -6.66 13.07 6.10
C ASP A 130 -6.25 13.43 7.54
N LEU A 131 -7.20 13.36 8.49
CA LEU A 131 -6.98 13.72 9.89
C LEU A 131 -7.25 12.52 10.80
N VAL A 132 -6.40 12.37 11.82
CA VAL A 132 -6.58 11.36 12.88
C VAL A 132 -7.84 11.69 13.68
N MET A 133 -8.79 10.74 13.75
CA MET A 133 -9.95 10.84 14.64
C MET A 133 -9.50 10.65 16.10
N LYS A 134 -9.73 11.67 16.94
CA LYS A 134 -9.37 11.68 18.37
C LYS A 134 -10.51 12.17 19.27
N ASN A 135 -11.75 12.01 18.83
CA ASN A 135 -12.94 12.45 19.56
C ASN A 135 -14.01 11.36 19.45
N GLY A 136 -14.37 10.76 20.59
CA GLY A 136 -15.28 9.63 20.64
C GLY A 136 -16.71 9.97 20.19
N GLU A 137 -17.22 11.15 20.57
CA GLU A 137 -18.55 11.60 20.15
C GLU A 137 -18.63 11.85 18.64
N GLU A 138 -17.61 12.49 18.07
CA GLU A 138 -17.53 12.74 16.63
C GLU A 138 -17.32 11.45 15.84
N ARG A 139 -16.52 10.52 16.36
CA ARG A 139 -16.38 9.15 15.84
C ARG A 139 -17.75 8.49 15.75
N ASP A 140 -18.51 8.47 16.83
CA ASP A 140 -19.82 7.80 16.89
C ASP A 140 -20.82 8.48 15.96
N ARG A 141 -20.84 9.82 15.93
CA ARG A 141 -21.71 10.59 15.03
C ARG A 141 -21.45 10.28 13.56
N ARG A 142 -20.19 10.24 13.13
CA ARG A 142 -19.82 9.90 11.74
C ARG A 142 -20.05 8.43 11.43
N ALA A 143 -19.67 7.55 12.35
CA ALA A 143 -19.84 6.12 12.17
C ALA A 143 -21.31 5.72 12.06
N ALA A 144 -22.21 6.36 12.82
CA ALA A 144 -23.65 6.13 12.72
C ALA A 144 -24.22 6.52 11.34
N ALA A 145 -23.72 7.60 10.74
CA ALA A 145 -24.19 8.08 9.45
C ALA A 145 -23.87 7.11 8.29
N ASP A 146 -22.68 6.50 8.33
CA ASP A 146 -22.17 5.64 7.24
C ASP A 146 -22.05 4.16 7.62
N LYS A 147 -22.51 3.79 8.82
CA LYS A 147 -22.35 2.45 9.43
C LYS A 147 -20.90 1.98 9.40
N ALA A 148 -19.99 2.89 9.77
CA ALA A 148 -18.56 2.63 9.75
C ALA A 148 -18.12 1.73 10.90
N MET A 149 -17.18 0.84 10.62
CA MET A 149 -16.55 -0.05 11.60
C MET A 149 -15.16 0.42 12.01
N CYS A 150 -14.48 1.18 11.15
CA CYS A 150 -13.19 1.79 11.49
C CYS A 150 -12.89 3.04 10.65
N PHE A 151 -11.93 3.82 11.14
CA PHE A 151 -11.34 4.99 10.50
C PHE A 151 -9.87 4.73 10.15
N GLU A 152 -9.42 5.24 9.02
CA GLU A 152 -8.03 5.17 8.56
C GLU A 152 -7.67 6.39 7.70
N MET A 153 -6.41 6.54 7.30
CA MET A 153 -5.92 7.80 6.71
C MET A 153 -5.35 7.69 5.29
N GLU A 154 -5.21 6.48 4.74
CA GLU A 154 -4.39 6.29 3.55
C GLU A 154 -5.15 5.71 2.35
N ALA A 155 -6.26 5.02 2.55
CA ALA A 155 -6.90 4.26 1.49
C ALA A 155 -7.56 5.12 0.41
N ALA A 156 -8.16 6.28 0.74
CA ALA A 156 -8.81 7.13 -0.25
C ALA A 156 -7.84 7.67 -1.31
N GLY A 157 -6.61 8.02 -0.92
CA GLY A 157 -5.60 8.51 -1.86
C GLY A 157 -5.11 7.43 -2.82
N LEU A 158 -4.97 6.18 -2.34
CA LEU A 158 -4.47 5.08 -3.17
C LEU A 158 -5.53 4.51 -4.12
N MET A 159 -6.79 4.44 -3.68
CA MET A 159 -7.86 3.79 -4.45
C MET A 159 -8.23 4.49 -5.76
N ASN A 160 -7.98 5.80 -5.88
CA ASN A 160 -8.21 6.53 -7.12
C ASN A 160 -7.24 6.12 -8.24
N ASP A 161 -6.10 5.52 -7.85
CA ASP A 161 -5.02 5.18 -8.75
C ASP A 161 -4.83 3.66 -8.88
N PHE A 162 -5.31 2.89 -7.90
CA PHE A 162 -5.07 1.46 -7.81
C PHE A 162 -6.25 0.72 -7.18
N PRO A 163 -6.99 -0.09 -7.96
CA PRO A 163 -8.05 -0.95 -7.45
C PRO A 163 -7.50 -1.87 -6.35
N CYS A 164 -7.98 -1.71 -5.12
CA CYS A 164 -7.49 -2.49 -3.99
C CYS A 164 -8.55 -2.80 -2.96
N LEU A 165 -8.34 -3.91 -2.24
CA LEU A 165 -9.08 -4.25 -1.03
C LEU A 165 -8.42 -3.61 0.18
N VAL A 166 -9.19 -2.98 1.07
CA VAL A 166 -8.67 -2.43 2.33
C VAL A 166 -8.86 -3.42 3.48
N VAL A 167 -7.77 -3.65 4.20
CA VAL A 167 -7.72 -4.41 5.44
C VAL A 167 -7.09 -3.52 6.51
N ARG A 168 -7.79 -3.33 7.61
CA ARG A 168 -7.36 -2.51 8.74
C ARG A 168 -7.43 -3.29 10.03
N ASN A 169 -6.31 -3.35 10.74
CA ASN A 169 -6.27 -3.92 12.07
C ASN A 169 -6.37 -2.83 13.12
N ILE A 170 -7.17 -3.08 14.15
CA ILE A 170 -7.54 -2.05 15.11
C ILE A 170 -6.40 -1.75 16.06
N SER A 171 -5.90 -0.50 16.06
CA SER A 171 -4.81 -0.04 16.93
C SER A 171 -5.24 0.94 18.03
N ASP A 172 -6.41 1.54 17.88
CA ASP A 172 -7.03 2.44 18.85
C ASP A 172 -8.55 2.49 18.61
N TYR A 173 -9.28 3.23 19.44
CA TYR A 173 -10.74 3.40 19.30
C TYR A 173 -11.14 4.75 18.71
N SER A 174 -10.26 5.44 17.98
CA SER A 174 -10.57 6.74 17.36
C SER A 174 -11.14 7.77 18.33
N ASP A 175 -10.65 7.77 19.57
CA ASP A 175 -11.04 8.70 20.62
C ASP A 175 -9.84 9.44 21.19
N SER A 176 -10.08 10.23 22.24
CA SER A 176 -9.06 11.03 22.91
C SER A 176 -7.98 10.17 23.59
N HIS A 177 -8.23 8.88 23.83
CA HIS A 177 -7.35 7.93 24.50
C HIS A 177 -6.43 7.16 23.53
N LYS A 178 -6.48 7.50 22.23
CA LYS A 178 -5.55 6.95 21.23
C LYS A 178 -4.10 7.02 21.73
N ASN A 179 -3.44 5.86 21.73
CA ASN A 179 -2.03 5.72 22.04
C ASN A 179 -1.39 4.66 21.14
N ASP A 180 -0.06 4.57 21.16
CA ASP A 180 0.67 3.76 20.17
C ASP A 180 1.00 2.34 20.64
N ARG A 181 0.52 1.93 21.83
CA ARG A 181 0.79 0.61 22.43
C ARG A 181 0.40 -0.54 21.51
N TRP A 182 -0.76 -0.44 20.88
CA TRP A 182 -1.34 -1.51 20.07
C TRP A 182 -0.91 -1.47 18.61
N GLN A 183 -0.29 -0.39 18.13
CA GLN A 183 0.10 -0.28 16.72
C GLN A 183 0.99 -1.43 16.24
N PRO A 184 2.03 -1.87 16.99
CA PRO A 184 2.86 -2.98 16.55
C PRO A 184 2.08 -4.29 16.44
N TYR A 185 1.26 -4.63 17.44
CA TYR A 185 0.46 -5.85 17.42
C TYR A 185 -0.59 -5.82 16.30
N ALA A 186 -1.26 -4.69 16.10
CA ALA A 186 -2.21 -4.48 15.01
C ALA A 186 -1.51 -4.63 13.65
N ALA A 187 -0.32 -4.05 13.47
CA ALA A 187 0.46 -4.20 12.23
C ALA A 187 0.89 -5.65 11.97
N ALA A 188 1.28 -6.39 13.02
CA ALA A 188 1.58 -7.81 12.91
C ALA A 188 0.36 -8.64 12.55
N THR A 189 -0.80 -8.33 13.11
CA THR A 189 -2.08 -8.98 12.79
C THR A 189 -2.51 -8.66 11.36
N ALA A 190 -2.30 -7.43 10.89
CA ALA A 190 -2.54 -7.04 9.51
C ALA A 190 -1.67 -7.85 8.54
N ALA A 191 -0.38 -8.00 8.84
CA ALA A 191 0.54 -8.79 8.04
C ALA A 191 0.19 -10.30 8.07
N ALA A 192 -0.20 -10.83 9.23
CA ALA A 192 -0.62 -12.21 9.39
C ALA A 192 -1.88 -12.51 8.58
N TYR A 193 -2.91 -11.67 8.69
CA TYR A 193 -4.14 -11.80 7.92
C TYR A 193 -3.87 -11.65 6.41
N ALA A 194 -3.07 -10.66 6.02
CA ALA A 194 -2.67 -10.47 4.62
C ALA A 194 -2.01 -11.73 4.05
N LYS A 195 -1.17 -12.41 4.84
CA LYS A 195 -0.55 -13.67 4.42
C LYS A 195 -1.57 -14.79 4.20
N GLU A 196 -2.58 -14.91 5.05
CA GLU A 196 -3.68 -15.87 4.82
C GLU A 196 -4.48 -15.50 3.56
N LEU A 197 -4.83 -14.21 3.40
CA LEU A 197 -5.53 -13.71 2.21
C LEU A 197 -4.79 -14.00 0.91
N LEU A 198 -3.49 -13.71 0.86
CA LEU A 198 -2.66 -13.98 -0.30
C LEU A 198 -2.58 -15.49 -0.61
N GLY A 199 -2.60 -16.34 0.42
CA GLY A 199 -2.65 -17.80 0.24
C GLY A 199 -3.98 -18.32 -0.31
N ALA A 200 -5.06 -17.53 -0.22
CA ALA A 200 -6.37 -17.86 -0.76
C ALA A 200 -6.58 -17.34 -2.20
N LEU A 201 -5.64 -16.55 -2.75
CA LEU A 201 -5.74 -16.05 -4.12
C LEU A 201 -5.51 -17.18 -5.14
N SER A 202 -6.35 -17.22 -6.18
CA SER A 202 -6.11 -18.05 -7.35
C SER A 202 -4.95 -17.48 -8.16
N VAL A 203 -3.94 -18.31 -8.44
CA VAL A 203 -2.83 -17.96 -9.34
C VAL A 203 -3.36 -17.53 -10.71
N GLN A 204 -4.36 -18.26 -11.24
CA GLN A 204 -4.95 -17.94 -12.55
C GLN A 204 -5.69 -16.60 -12.55
N GLU A 205 -6.32 -16.21 -11.44
CA GLU A 205 -6.97 -14.89 -11.34
C GLU A 205 -5.96 -13.76 -11.18
N VAL A 206 -4.86 -14.00 -10.45
CA VAL A 206 -3.78 -13.03 -10.30
C VAL A 206 -3.06 -12.78 -11.63
N GLU A 207 -2.78 -13.83 -12.41
CA GLU A 207 -2.18 -13.70 -13.75
C GLU A 207 -3.06 -12.85 -14.68
N LYS A 208 -4.39 -12.94 -14.57
CA LYS A 208 -5.33 -12.13 -15.35
C LYS A 208 -5.38 -10.66 -14.95
N LEU A 209 -4.92 -10.30 -13.75
CA LEU A 209 -4.87 -8.89 -13.33
C LEU A 209 -3.80 -8.11 -14.09
N GLY A 210 -2.76 -8.79 -14.59
CA GLY A 210 -1.60 -8.15 -15.21
C GLY A 210 -0.81 -7.27 -14.22
N PRO A 211 0.30 -6.66 -14.66
CA PRO A 211 0.90 -5.56 -13.91
C PRO A 211 -0.11 -4.41 -13.78
N ALA A 212 -0.01 -3.59 -12.74
CA ALA A 212 -0.80 -2.37 -12.66
C ALA A 212 -0.58 -1.58 -13.97
N ASN A 213 -1.62 -1.40 -14.78
CA ASN A 213 -1.51 -0.75 -16.10
C ASN A 213 -1.20 0.75 -16.05
N LYS A 214 -0.96 1.28 -14.84
CA LYS A 214 -0.56 2.66 -14.57
C LYS A 214 0.97 2.76 -14.67
N HIS A 215 1.48 3.86 -15.21
CA HIS A 215 2.90 4.13 -15.44
C HIS A 215 3.57 3.29 -16.54
N ILE A 216 2.79 2.68 -17.43
CA ILE A 216 3.31 1.98 -18.61
C ILE A 216 3.40 2.94 -19.80
N VAL A 217 4.59 3.12 -20.33
CA VAL A 217 4.85 3.92 -21.54
C VAL A 217 5.23 2.99 -22.67
N ALA A 218 4.57 3.13 -23.82
CA ALA A 218 4.88 2.35 -25.01
C ALA A 218 6.39 2.44 -25.34
N PHE A 219 7.00 1.27 -25.54
CA PHE A 219 8.41 1.17 -25.87
C PHE A 219 8.70 1.89 -27.19
N SER A 220 9.70 2.75 -27.19
CA SER A 220 10.14 3.48 -28.37
C SER A 220 11.63 3.79 -28.28
N LEU A 221 12.30 3.65 -29.41
CA LEU A 221 13.69 4.06 -29.62
C LEU A 221 13.78 5.33 -30.45
N LYS A 222 12.70 6.12 -30.53
CA LYS A 222 12.72 7.45 -31.18
C LYS A 222 13.84 8.30 -30.55
N GLY A 223 14.66 8.93 -31.40
CA GLY A 223 15.82 9.73 -30.98
C GLY A 223 17.12 8.95 -30.77
N VAL A 224 17.09 7.62 -30.86
CA VAL A 224 18.31 6.79 -30.85
C VAL A 224 18.87 6.71 -32.27
N PRO A 225 20.18 6.95 -32.50
CA PRO A 225 20.80 6.77 -33.80
C PRO A 225 20.61 5.35 -34.34
N ALA A 226 20.09 5.22 -35.58
CA ALA A 226 19.97 3.94 -36.28
C ALA A 226 21.35 3.50 -36.82
N ILE A 227 21.71 2.24 -36.59
CA ILE A 227 22.96 1.64 -37.07
C ILE A 227 22.66 0.19 -37.48
N ASP A 228 23.16 -0.22 -38.65
CA ASP A 228 22.81 -1.50 -39.29
C ASP A 228 23.58 -2.71 -38.75
N HIS A 229 24.70 -2.50 -38.07
CA HIS A 229 25.57 -3.59 -37.59
C HIS A 229 26.03 -3.38 -36.15
N PHE A 230 25.73 -4.36 -35.28
CA PHE A 230 26.22 -4.44 -33.92
C PHE A 230 26.94 -5.76 -33.68
N VAL A 231 28.14 -5.69 -33.12
CA VAL A 231 28.86 -6.86 -32.62
C VAL A 231 28.55 -7.01 -31.13
N GLN A 232 27.99 -8.16 -30.75
CA GLN A 232 27.58 -8.40 -29.36
C GLN A 232 28.77 -8.34 -28.40
N ARG A 233 28.60 -7.62 -27.29
CA ARG A 233 29.54 -7.53 -26.18
C ARG A 233 29.03 -8.34 -25.00
N VAL A 234 29.12 -9.66 -25.11
CA VAL A 234 28.49 -10.61 -24.17
C VAL A 234 28.86 -10.32 -22.71
N ASN A 235 30.15 -10.12 -22.42
CA ASN A 235 30.62 -9.87 -21.05
C ASN A 235 30.07 -8.56 -20.46
N ASP A 236 29.88 -7.52 -21.27
CA ASP A 236 29.35 -6.24 -20.79
C ASP A 236 27.83 -6.27 -20.65
N MET A 237 27.14 -7.01 -21.53
CA MET A 237 25.70 -7.30 -21.38
C MET A 237 25.42 -8.06 -20.10
N GLN A 238 26.23 -9.08 -19.78
CA GLN A 238 26.07 -9.84 -18.55
C GLN A 238 26.22 -8.95 -17.30
N LYS A 239 27.19 -8.02 -17.28
CA LYS A 239 27.34 -7.05 -16.18
C LYS A 239 26.13 -6.14 -16.01
N LEU A 240 25.50 -5.71 -17.11
CA LEU A 240 24.26 -4.92 -17.07
C LEU A 240 23.12 -5.76 -16.46
N GLU A 241 22.96 -7.01 -16.92
CA GLU A 241 21.92 -7.93 -16.45
C GLU A 241 22.07 -8.24 -14.95
N GLU A 242 23.28 -8.55 -14.48
CA GLU A 242 23.56 -8.82 -13.06
C GLU A 242 23.28 -7.59 -12.18
N HIS A 243 23.59 -6.38 -12.67
CA HIS A 243 23.36 -5.14 -11.93
C HIS A 243 21.86 -4.80 -11.83
N PHE A 244 21.15 -4.84 -12.94
CA PHE A 244 19.74 -4.45 -12.98
C PHE A 244 18.80 -5.56 -12.47
N PHE A 245 19.16 -6.84 -12.64
CA PHE A 245 18.35 -8.01 -12.28
C PHE A 245 19.09 -8.97 -11.30
N PRO A 246 19.50 -8.50 -10.10
CA PRO A 246 20.17 -9.33 -9.12
C PRO A 246 19.21 -10.37 -8.54
N GLN A 247 19.75 -11.56 -8.23
CA GLN A 247 18.98 -12.65 -7.62
C GLN A 247 18.57 -12.37 -6.16
N GLN A 248 19.21 -11.41 -5.49
CA GLN A 248 18.92 -11.02 -4.11
C GLN A 248 18.35 -9.60 -4.06
N PHE A 249 17.14 -9.48 -3.52
CA PHE A 249 16.43 -8.21 -3.35
C PHE A 249 17.05 -7.42 -2.18
N HIS A 250 17.93 -6.47 -2.50
CA HIS A 250 18.32 -5.43 -1.55
C HIS A 250 17.32 -4.27 -1.60
N LEU A 251 17.02 -3.70 -0.42
CA LEU A 251 16.14 -2.53 -0.24
C LEU A 251 16.44 -1.45 -1.29
N ALA A 252 15.39 -1.09 -2.03
CA ALA A 252 15.45 -0.35 -3.29
C ALA A 252 16.10 1.04 -3.15
N ARG A 253 17.34 1.16 -3.65
CA ARG A 253 17.94 2.44 -4.07
C ARG A 253 17.93 2.53 -5.58
N ARG A 254 17.80 3.73 -6.14
CA ARG A 254 17.92 3.99 -7.58
C ARG A 254 19.22 3.37 -8.11
N LYS A 255 19.11 2.43 -9.05
CA LYS A 255 20.25 1.77 -9.70
C LYS A 255 20.80 2.67 -10.79
N MET A 256 22.12 2.80 -10.86
CA MET A 256 22.80 3.56 -11.90
C MET A 256 23.98 2.76 -12.44
N PHE A 257 24.04 2.64 -13.76
CA PHE A 257 25.12 1.97 -14.48
C PHE A 257 25.70 2.93 -15.52
N VAL A 258 27.02 3.12 -15.51
CA VAL A 258 27.71 4.04 -16.43
C VAL A 258 28.50 3.22 -17.46
N VAL A 259 28.16 3.37 -18.74
CA VAL A 259 28.93 2.78 -19.85
C VAL A 259 29.89 3.84 -20.39
N HIS A 260 31.19 3.62 -20.26
CA HIS A 260 32.24 4.57 -20.68
C HIS A 260 33.29 3.89 -21.58
N GLY A 261 34.14 4.69 -22.24
CA GLY A 261 35.15 4.22 -23.19
C GLY A 261 35.29 5.13 -24.43
N LEU A 262 36.21 4.79 -25.33
CA LEU A 262 36.53 5.57 -26.53
C LEU A 262 35.30 5.84 -27.43
N GLY A 263 35.35 6.93 -28.20
CA GLY A 263 34.34 7.24 -29.21
C GLY A 263 34.20 6.11 -30.23
N GLY A 264 32.98 5.86 -30.73
CA GLY A 264 32.74 4.83 -31.75
C GLY A 264 32.75 3.36 -31.27
N ILE A 265 33.15 3.06 -30.03
CA ILE A 265 33.28 1.68 -29.53
C ILE A 265 31.93 0.95 -29.24
N GLY A 266 30.80 1.53 -29.68
CA GLY A 266 29.48 0.91 -29.55
C GLY A 266 28.82 1.00 -28.17
N LYS A 267 29.17 2.00 -27.34
CA LYS A 267 28.57 2.19 -25.99
C LYS A 267 27.05 2.37 -26.05
N THR A 268 26.59 3.29 -26.90
CA THR A 268 25.17 3.54 -27.14
C THR A 268 24.48 2.26 -27.60
N GLN A 269 25.11 1.50 -28.50
CA GLN A 269 24.53 0.28 -29.04
C GLN A 269 24.40 -0.84 -28.00
N LEU A 270 25.36 -0.95 -27.07
CA LEU A 270 25.24 -1.85 -25.92
C LEU A 270 23.99 -1.54 -25.09
N CYS A 271 23.76 -0.26 -24.76
CA CYS A 271 22.59 0.17 -23.99
C CYS A 271 21.28 -0.09 -24.76
N VAL A 272 21.25 0.22 -26.06
CA VAL A 272 20.08 0.02 -26.92
C VAL A 272 19.73 -1.46 -27.03
N GLU A 273 20.73 -2.32 -27.22
CA GLU A 273 20.52 -3.76 -27.29
C GLU A 273 20.02 -4.33 -25.94
N PHE A 274 20.60 -3.88 -24.82
CA PHE A 274 20.14 -4.24 -23.49
C PHE A 274 18.65 -3.90 -23.31
N VAL A 275 18.28 -2.67 -23.63
CA VAL A 275 16.89 -2.23 -23.51
C VAL A 275 15.98 -3.00 -24.48
N ARG A 276 16.37 -3.22 -25.74
CA ARG A 276 15.57 -4.03 -26.69
C ARG A 276 15.26 -5.42 -26.14
N ARG A 277 16.26 -6.09 -25.57
CA ARG A 277 16.09 -7.45 -25.00
C ARG A 277 15.22 -7.49 -23.75
N HIS A 278 15.22 -6.42 -22.96
CA HIS A 278 14.64 -6.43 -21.62
C HIS A 278 13.54 -5.38 -21.42
N HIS A 279 13.04 -4.73 -22.48
CA HIS A 279 12.08 -3.62 -22.38
C HIS A 279 10.80 -4.00 -21.64
N GLU A 280 10.33 -5.25 -21.78
CA GLU A 280 9.14 -5.79 -21.08
C GLU A 280 9.32 -5.83 -19.55
N LYS A 281 10.55 -5.78 -19.04
CA LYS A 281 10.86 -5.73 -17.61
C LYS A 281 10.80 -4.31 -17.03
N PHE A 282 10.59 -3.30 -17.87
CA PHE A 282 10.48 -1.91 -17.47
C PHE A 282 9.08 -1.38 -17.79
N SER A 283 8.53 -0.56 -16.91
CA SER A 283 7.25 0.12 -17.20
C SER A 283 7.44 1.27 -18.19
N ALA A 284 8.61 1.91 -18.21
CA ALA A 284 8.92 2.99 -19.13
C ALA A 284 10.41 3.01 -19.50
N VAL A 285 10.69 3.39 -20.75
CA VAL A 285 12.04 3.58 -21.29
C VAL A 285 12.11 4.94 -21.98
N PHE A 286 13.04 5.78 -21.51
CA PHE A 286 13.30 7.11 -22.06
C PHE A 286 14.75 7.23 -22.51
N TRP A 287 14.93 7.85 -23.68
CA TRP A 287 16.22 8.26 -24.20
C TRP A 287 16.32 9.78 -24.09
N LEU A 288 17.38 10.27 -23.45
CA LEU A 288 17.62 11.70 -23.28
C LEU A 288 18.94 12.06 -23.95
N ASP A 289 18.90 12.96 -24.93
CA ASP A 289 20.09 13.43 -25.63
C ASP A 289 20.78 14.53 -24.81
N GLY A 290 21.88 14.16 -24.14
CA GLY A 290 22.71 15.08 -23.35
C GLY A 290 23.81 15.78 -24.15
N SER A 291 23.78 15.78 -25.48
CA SER A 291 24.83 16.40 -26.32
C SER A 291 24.88 17.93 -26.23
N SER A 292 23.74 18.57 -25.93
CA SER A 292 23.64 20.00 -25.63
C SER A 292 22.46 20.27 -24.70
N GLU A 293 22.41 21.46 -24.09
CA GLU A 293 21.29 21.88 -23.25
C GLU A 293 19.97 21.87 -24.04
N ASP A 294 19.96 22.40 -25.27
CA ASP A 294 18.78 22.41 -26.14
C ASP A 294 18.32 20.99 -26.53
N ALA A 295 19.26 20.08 -26.82
CA ALA A 295 18.94 18.69 -27.14
C ALA A 295 18.31 17.97 -25.94
N LEU A 296 18.81 18.26 -24.74
CA LEU A 296 18.30 17.69 -23.50
C LEU A 296 16.89 18.24 -23.18
N GLN A 297 16.68 19.55 -23.31
CA GLN A 297 15.37 20.18 -23.14
C GLN A 297 14.33 19.60 -24.10
N ARG A 298 14.67 19.49 -25.40
CA ARG A 298 13.81 18.84 -26.40
C ARG A 298 13.48 17.39 -26.04
N SER A 299 14.47 16.64 -25.55
CA SER A 299 14.27 15.26 -25.11
C SER A 299 13.25 15.16 -23.96
N PHE A 300 13.28 16.09 -23.00
CA PHE A 300 12.29 16.13 -21.93
C PHE A 300 10.88 16.42 -22.45
N ILE A 301 10.72 17.32 -23.41
CA ILE A 301 9.42 17.61 -24.04
C ILE A 301 8.89 16.36 -24.77
N ASP A 302 9.72 15.69 -25.55
CA ASP A 302 9.37 14.43 -26.23
C ASP A 302 8.95 13.33 -25.23
N VAL A 303 9.57 13.28 -24.04
CA VAL A 303 9.17 12.36 -22.97
C VAL A 303 7.78 12.69 -22.45
N VAL A 304 7.47 13.97 -22.19
CA VAL A 304 6.16 14.40 -21.70
C VAL A 304 5.04 13.99 -22.67
N ALA A 305 5.26 14.13 -23.97
CA ALA A 305 4.30 13.74 -25.00
C ALA A 305 4.03 12.22 -25.05
N ARG A 306 4.89 11.40 -24.46
CA ARG A 306 4.75 9.93 -24.40
C ARG A 306 4.13 9.43 -23.11
N LEU A 307 4.03 10.26 -22.08
CA LEU A 307 3.42 9.88 -20.81
C LEU A 307 1.90 9.71 -20.98
N PRO A 308 1.26 8.78 -20.25
CA PRO A 308 -0.20 8.66 -20.23
C PRO A 308 -0.83 10.01 -19.82
N ALA A 309 -1.80 10.50 -20.60
CA ALA A 309 -2.34 11.84 -20.45
C ALA A 309 -2.96 12.10 -19.06
N ASP A 310 -3.50 11.06 -18.43
CA ASP A 310 -4.06 11.05 -17.08
C ASP A 310 -2.99 11.06 -15.97
N GLU A 311 -1.72 10.90 -16.32
CA GLU A 311 -0.58 10.88 -15.38
C GLU A 311 0.34 12.11 -15.49
N VAL A 312 0.07 13.05 -16.42
CA VAL A 312 0.88 14.25 -16.59
C VAL A 312 0.31 15.41 -15.77
N PRO A 313 1.05 15.97 -14.79
CA PRO A 313 0.60 17.15 -14.06
C PRO A 313 0.38 18.33 -15.03
N LEU A 314 -0.71 19.08 -14.86
CA LEU A 314 -1.03 20.26 -15.67
C LEU A 314 0.13 21.27 -15.75
N GLY A 315 0.91 21.42 -14.68
CA GLY A 315 2.10 22.28 -14.68
C GLY A 315 3.19 21.82 -15.65
N LEU A 316 3.37 20.51 -15.80
CA LEU A 316 4.34 19.92 -16.72
C LEU A 316 3.87 20.02 -18.18
N VAL A 317 2.58 19.84 -18.44
CA VAL A 317 1.97 20.07 -19.76
C VAL A 317 2.20 21.51 -20.21
N ARG A 318 1.86 22.49 -19.36
CA ARG A 318 2.04 23.93 -19.66
C ARG A 318 3.50 24.29 -19.89
N ALA A 319 4.42 23.73 -19.11
CA ALA A 319 5.86 23.95 -19.29
C ALA A 319 6.34 23.39 -20.64
N ALA A 320 5.87 22.21 -21.04
CA ALA A 320 6.19 21.62 -22.33
C ALA A 320 5.62 22.44 -23.51
N GLU A 321 4.39 22.94 -23.40
CA GLU A 321 3.74 23.81 -24.40
C GLU A 321 4.49 25.15 -24.56
N GLN A 322 4.91 25.77 -23.46
CA GLN A 322 5.68 27.03 -23.49
C GLN A 322 7.08 26.83 -24.10
N ALA A 323 7.65 25.63 -23.96
CA ALA A 323 8.97 25.29 -24.48
C ALA A 323 8.96 24.80 -25.94
N SER A 324 7.78 24.61 -26.57
CA SER A 324 7.64 24.27 -28.01
C SER A 324 6.80 25.31 -28.76
N PRO A 325 7.37 26.48 -29.12
CA PRO A 325 6.62 27.51 -29.85
C PRO A 325 6.20 27.13 -31.28
N ASP A 326 6.82 26.11 -31.88
CA ASP A 326 6.78 25.84 -33.34
C ASP A 326 5.86 24.67 -33.78
N GLN A 327 4.84 24.29 -33.01
CA GLN A 327 3.85 23.27 -33.42
C GLN A 327 2.40 23.78 -33.53
N ARG A 328 2.21 25.01 -34.01
CA ARG A 328 0.90 25.50 -34.51
C ARG A 328 0.82 25.45 -36.02
#